data_AF-W1X8W0-F1
#
_entry.id   AF-W1X8W0-F1
#
_cell.length_a   1.000
_cell.length_b   1.000
_cell.length_c   1.000
_cell.angle_alpha   90.00
_cell.angle_beta   90.00
_cell.angle_gamma   90.00
#
_symmetry.space_group_name_H-M   'P 1'
#
loop_
_entity.id
_entity.type
_entity.pdbx_description
1 polymer ?
#
loop_
_entity_poly.entity_id
_entity_poly.type
_entity_poly.pdbx_seq_one_letter_code
_entity_poly.pdbx_strand_id
1 'polypeptide(L)' 'MALRNKAFHQLRQLFQQHTARWQHELPDLTKPQYAVMRAIADKPGIEQVALMEAAVSTKATLAEMLARMENRGLVRR' A
#
# COMPACT_ATOMS: atom_id res chain seq x y z
N MET A 1 -21.87 28.58 3.58
CA MET A 1 -20.55 28.02 3.92
C MET A 1 -20.19 26.99 2.86
N ALA A 2 -19.53 27.41 1.77
CA ALA A 2 -19.27 26.50 0.66
C ALA A 2 -18.35 25.38 1.14
N LEU A 3 -18.77 24.12 0.99
CA LEU A 3 -17.95 22.90 1.08
C LEU A 3 -16.83 22.94 0.02
N ARG A 4 -15.93 23.93 0.12
CA ARG A 4 -15.23 24.55 -1.01
C ARG A 4 -14.08 23.71 -1.59
N ASN A 5 -13.99 22.44 -1.21
CA ASN A 5 -13.06 21.51 -1.83
C ASN A 5 -13.79 20.25 -2.30
N LYS A 6 -14.69 20.44 -3.29
CA LYS A 6 -15.40 19.34 -3.97
C LYS A 6 -14.42 18.24 -4.39
N ALA A 7 -13.23 18.62 -4.87
CA ALA A 7 -12.17 17.69 -5.23
C ALA A 7 -11.79 16.75 -4.07
N PHE A 8 -11.46 17.26 -2.88
CA PHE A 8 -11.11 16.41 -1.73
C PHE A 8 -12.28 15.55 -1.24
N HIS A 9 -13.52 16.05 -1.33
CA HIS A 9 -14.69 15.25 -1.01
C HIS A 9 -14.87 14.08 -2.00
N GLN A 10 -14.68 14.34 -3.30
CA GLN A 10 -14.74 13.33 -4.36
C GLN A 10 -13.60 12.32 -4.23
N LEU A 11 -12.37 12.78 -3.95
CA LEU A 11 -11.22 11.91 -3.64
C LEU A 11 -11.51 11.00 -2.45
N ARG A 12 -12.09 11.54 -1.37
CA ARG A 12 -12.49 10.73 -0.20
C ARG A 12 -13.53 9.66 -0.59
N GLN A 13 -14.56 10.02 -1.36
CA GLN A 13 -15.57 9.06 -1.83
C GLN A 13 -14.95 7.97 -2.70
N LEU A 14 -14.08 8.35 -3.64
CA LEU A 14 -13.34 7.43 -4.49
C LEU A 14 -12.49 6.46 -3.65
N PHE A 15 -11.74 6.97 -2.67
CA PHE A 15 -10.92 6.12 -1.80
C PHE A 15 -11.76 5.20 -0.93
N GLN A 16 -12.93 5.63 -0.46
CA GLN A 16 -13.86 4.78 0.29
C GLN A 16 -14.39 3.63 -0.59
N GLN A 17 -14.88 3.94 -1.80
CA GLN A 17 -15.37 2.94 -2.75
C GLN A 17 -14.25 1.96 -3.15
N HIS A 18 -13.07 2.49 -3.49
CA HIS A 18 -11.92 1.67 -3.82
C HIS A 18 -11.47 0.79 -2.64
N THR A 19 -11.59 1.26 -1.39
CA THR A 19 -11.25 0.45 -0.20
C THR A 19 -12.26 -0.66 0.05
N ALA A 20 -13.56 -0.37 -0.08
CA ALA A 20 -14.60 -1.39 0.03
C ALA A 20 -14.43 -2.48 -1.04
N ARG A 21 -14.19 -2.09 -2.29
CA ARG A 21 -13.95 -3.02 -3.38
C ARG A 21 -12.69 -3.86 -3.18
N TRP A 22 -11.60 -3.22 -2.77
CA TRP A 22 -10.35 -3.93 -2.47
C TRP A 22 -10.55 -4.99 -1.39
N GLN A 23 -11.18 -4.63 -0.27
CA GLN A 23 -11.40 -5.56 0.85
C GLN A 23 -12.31 -6.73 0.45
N HIS A 24 -13.25 -6.50 -0.48
CA HIS A 24 -14.09 -7.56 -1.02
C HIS A 24 -13.32 -8.52 -1.94
N GLU A 25 -12.49 -7.99 -2.85
CA GLU A 25 -11.75 -8.81 -3.82
C GLU A 25 -10.48 -9.46 -3.24
N LEU A 26 -9.82 -8.81 -2.28
CA LEU A 26 -8.53 -9.21 -1.70
C LEU A 26 -8.54 -9.04 -0.16
N PRO A 27 -9.33 -9.85 0.57
CA PRO A 27 -9.53 -9.68 2.02
C PRO A 27 -8.23 -9.86 2.83
N ASP A 28 -7.32 -10.71 2.36
CA ASP A 28 -6.10 -11.07 3.06
C ASP A 28 -4.87 -10.23 2.68
N LEU A 29 -5.02 -9.30 1.72
CA LEU A 29 -3.92 -8.47 1.22
C LEU A 29 -4.25 -7.00 1.40
N THR A 30 -3.48 -6.31 2.23
CA THR A 30 -3.65 -4.86 2.40
C THR A 30 -3.05 -4.10 1.22
N LYS A 31 -3.58 -2.91 0.89
CA LYS A 31 -3.05 -2.07 -0.19
C LYS A 31 -1.55 -1.75 -0.05
N PRO A 32 -1.02 -1.45 1.15
CA PRO A 32 0.42 -1.26 1.31
C PRO A 32 1.24 -2.53 1.04
N GLN A 33 0.76 -3.71 1.45
CA GLN A 33 1.42 -4.98 1.12
C GLN A 33 1.46 -5.21 -0.39
N TYR A 34 0.37 -4.91 -1.10
CA TYR A 34 0.33 -4.96 -2.55
C TYR A 34 1.32 -3.97 -3.19
N ALA A 35 1.40 -2.73 -2.70
CA ALA A 35 2.34 -1.75 -3.22
C ALA A 35 3.80 -2.22 -3.07
N VAL A 36 4.14 -2.83 -1.94
CA VAL A 36 5.46 -3.48 -1.72
C VAL A 36 5.69 -4.61 -2.71
N MET A 37 4.76 -5.56 -2.83
CA MET A 37 4.89 -6.68 -3.77
C MET A 37 5.02 -6.20 -5.21
N ARG A 38 4.26 -5.17 -5.59
CA ARG A 38 4.29 -4.59 -6.92
C ARG A 38 5.64 -3.94 -7.21
N ALA A 39 6.17 -3.16 -6.27
CA ALA A 39 7.48 -2.53 -6.42
C ALA A 39 8.62 -3.55 -6.53
N ILE A 40 8.56 -4.64 -5.76
CA ILE A 40 9.53 -5.75 -5.86
C ILE A 40 9.38 -6.50 -7.20
N ALA A 41 8.15 -6.71 -7.67
CA ALA A 41 7.92 -7.35 -8.97
C ALA A 41 8.42 -6.49 -10.13
N ASP A 42 8.23 -5.16 -10.06
CA ASP A 42 8.72 -4.22 -11.07
C ASP A 42 10.26 -4.06 -11.01
N LYS A 43 10.86 -4.17 -9.82
CA LYS A 43 12.32 -4.12 -9.62
C LYS A 43 12.78 -5.17 -8.59
N PRO A 44 13.07 -6.41 -9.03
CA PRO A 44 13.61 -7.44 -8.14
C PRO A 44 14.92 -7.01 -7.50
N GLY A 45 15.09 -7.29 -6.20
CA GLY A 45 16.25 -6.83 -5.44
C GLY A 45 16.29 -5.33 -5.17
N ILE A 46 15.15 -4.63 -5.25
CA ILE A 46 15.04 -3.21 -4.90
C ILE A 46 15.55 -2.95 -3.48
N GLU A 47 16.50 -2.01 -3.38
CA GLU A 47 17.04 -1.54 -2.12
C GLU A 47 15.94 -0.97 -1.21
N GLN A 48 16.07 -1.20 0.10
CA GLN A 48 15.03 -0.86 1.07
C GLN A 48 14.65 0.64 1.05
N VAL A 49 15.61 1.53 0.81
CA VAL A 49 15.36 2.98 0.70
C VAL A 49 14.49 3.30 -0.52
N ALA A 50 14.78 2.70 -1.67
CA ALA A 50 13.97 2.88 -2.88
C ALA A 50 12.59 2.23 -2.76
N LEU A 51 12.50 1.11 -2.04
CA LEU A 51 11.23 0.43 -1.76
C LEU A 51 10.30 1.28 -0.89
N MET A 52 10.84 2.04 0.07
CA MET A 52 10.03 2.96 0.90
C MET A 52 9.33 4.02 0.06
N GLU A 53 10.03 4.64 -0.88
CA GLU A 53 9.46 5.64 -1.78
C GLU A 53 8.41 5.02 -2.70
N ALA A 54 8.74 3.89 -3.34
CA ALA A 54 7.86 3.20 -4.26
C ALA A 54 6.56 2.71 -3.59
N ALA A 55 6.64 2.27 -2.33
CA ALA A 55 5.49 1.80 -1.56
C ALA A 55 4.77 2.92 -0.78
N VAL A 56 5.22 4.18 -0.91
CA VAL A 56 4.69 5.35 -0.17
C VAL A 56 4.59 5.05 1.32
N SER A 57 5.71 4.62 1.91
CA SER A 57 5.79 4.17 3.30
C SER A 57 6.91 4.85 4.08
N THR A 58 6.83 4.76 5.40
CA THR A 58 7.91 5.20 6.29
C THR A 58 8.84 4.03 6.61
N LYS A 59 10.06 4.32 7.08
CA LYS A 59 11.02 3.27 7.45
C LYS A 59 10.47 2.31 8.51
N ALA A 60 9.85 2.86 9.57
CA ALA A 60 9.28 2.06 10.65
C ALA A 60 8.13 1.17 10.14
N THR A 61 7.17 1.77 9.43
CA THR A 61 6.01 1.05 8.88
C THR A 61 6.44 -0.03 7.88
N LEU A 62 7.40 0.26 7.00
CA LEU A 62 7.88 -0.71 6.02
C LEU A 62 8.63 -1.87 6.69
N ALA A 63 9.49 -1.59 7.67
CA ALA A 63 10.27 -2.62 8.35
C ALA A 63 9.37 -3.66 9.04
N GLU A 64 8.38 -3.19 9.81
CA GLU A 64 7.38 -4.03 10.48
C GLU A 64 6.48 -4.77 9.48
N MET A 65 6.08 -4.11 8.40
CA MET A 65 5.26 -4.72 7.36
C MET A 65 5.99 -5.84 6.63
N LEU A 66 7.22 -5.61 6.20
CA LEU A 66 8.05 -6.61 5.54
C LEU A 66 8.31 -7.82 6.43
N ALA A 67 8.57 -7.63 7.73
CA ALA A 67 8.72 -8.75 8.68
C ALA A 67 7.43 -9.60 8.75
N ARG A 68 6.26 -8.96 8.79
CA ARG A 68 4.97 -9.67 8.75
C ARG A 68 4.71 -10.36 7.41
N MET A 69 5.14 -9.75 6.30
CA MET A 69 4.99 -10.34 4.96
C MET A 69 5.90 -11.55 4.77
N GLU A 70 7.12 -11.51 5.28
CA GLU A 70 8.07 -12.62 5.28
C GLU A 70 7.55 -13.80 6.12
N ASN A 71 7.03 -13.53 7.32
CA ASN A 71 6.38 -14.56 8.15
C ASN A 71 5.17 -15.21 7.48
N ARG A 72 4.51 -14.52 6.54
CA ARG A 72 3.39 -15.03 5.73
C ARG A 72 3.85 -15.67 4.42
N GLY A 73 5.15 -15.70 4.13
CA GLY A 73 5.71 -16.22 2.87
C GLY A 73 5.44 -15.37 1.63
N LEU A 74 5.08 -14.09 1.81
CA LEU A 74 4.74 -13.18 0.70
C LEU A 74 5.96 -12.53 0.06
N VAL A 75 7.05 -12.36 0.81
CA VAL A 75 8.33 -11.78 0.35
C VAL A 75 9.47 -12.56 0.99
N ARG A 76 10.67 -12.42 0.41
CA ARG A 76 11.93 -12.90 0.98
C ARG A 76 12.93 -11.76 0.97
N ARG A 77 13.69 -11.63 2.05
CA ARG A 77 14.79 -10.66 2.15
C ARG A 77 16.12 -11.30 1.82
#